data_AF-A0AB73THI1-F1
#
_entry.id   AF-A0AB73THI1-F1
#
_cell.length_a   1.000
_cell.length_b   1.000
_cell.length_c   1.000
_cell.angle_alpha   90.00
_cell.angle_beta   90.00
_cell.angle_gamma   90.00
#
_symmetry.space_group_name_H-M   'P 1'
#
loop_
_entity.id
_entity.type
_entity.pdbx_description
1 polymer ?
#
loop_
_entity_poly.entity_id
_entity_poly.type
_entity_poly.pdbx_seq_one_letter_code
_entity_poly.pdbx_strand_id
1 'polypeptide(L)'
;MNDIVTHTGALVGLRTGTSTAGGPAGARVGVLLELCSEDSAGVRRPWELLVTPAQAAALVEAERTEPGVLVRFAGERLGDRGGVPVVRVGRIAVLVPEPTC
;
A
#
# COMPACT_ATOMS: atom_id res chain seq x y z
N MET A 1 3.27 19.81 7.03
CA MET A 1 4.49 19.00 7.12
C MET A 1 4.09 17.60 6.74
N ASN A 2 4.61 17.05 5.64
CA ASN A 2 4.22 15.74 5.16
C ASN A 2 5.12 14.71 5.84
N ASP A 3 4.56 13.90 6.73
CA ASP A 3 5.31 12.84 7.38
C ASP A 3 5.60 11.74 6.37
N ILE A 4 6.89 11.45 6.19
CA ILE A 4 7.33 10.29 5.40
C ILE A 4 7.13 9.08 6.29
N VAL A 5 6.19 8.22 5.91
CA VAL A 5 5.90 6.99 6.65
C VAL A 5 6.35 5.78 5.83
N THR A 6 7.13 4.91 6.47
CA THR A 6 7.60 3.65 5.88
C THR A 6 6.92 2.49 6.58
N HIS A 7 6.32 1.59 5.81
CA HIS A 7 5.69 0.39 6.34
C HIS A 7 6.08 -0.84 5.51
N THR A 8 5.99 -1.98 6.16
CA THR A 8 6.05 -3.31 5.55
C THR A 8 4.76 -4.04 5.89
N GLY A 9 4.10 -4.65 4.91
CA GLY A 9 2.89 -5.44 5.15
C GLY A 9 2.61 -6.43 4.03
N ALA A 10 1.73 -7.40 4.28
CA ALA A 10 1.31 -8.37 3.27
C ALA A 10 0.11 -7.85 2.48
N LEU A 11 0.09 -8.12 1.17
CA LEU A 11 -1.02 -7.79 0.29
C LEU A 11 -2.22 -8.70 0.60
N VAL A 12 -3.32 -8.13 1.12
CA VAL A 12 -4.52 -8.91 1.50
C VAL A 12 -5.72 -8.64 0.60
N GLY A 13 -5.72 -7.55 -0.16
CA GLY A 13 -6.83 -7.22 -1.07
C GLY A 13 -6.52 -6.08 -2.03
N LEU A 14 -7.21 -6.10 -3.17
CA LEU A 14 -7.15 -5.08 -4.21
C LEU A 14 -8.53 -4.45 -4.38
N ARG A 15 -8.64 -3.14 -4.23
CA ARG A 15 -9.86 -2.37 -4.51
C ARG A 15 -9.56 -1.21 -5.44
N THR A 16 -10.31 -1.06 -6.52
CA THR A 16 -10.21 0.13 -7.36
C THR A 16 -10.95 1.28 -6.68
N GLY A 17 -10.28 2.43 -6.51
CA GLY A 17 -10.84 3.55 -5.78
C GLY A 17 -10.31 4.88 -6.33
N THR A 18 -11.20 5.85 -6.49
CA THR A 18 -10.81 7.22 -6.85
C THR A 18 -10.63 8.03 -5.57
N SER A 19 -9.46 8.65 -5.39
CA SER A 19 -9.18 9.53 -4.26
C SER A 19 -9.00 10.95 -4.77
N THR A 20 -9.98 11.81 -4.47
CA THR A 20 -9.88 13.26 -4.63
C THR A 20 -9.20 13.84 -3.40
N ALA A 21 -7.87 13.98 -3.42
CA ALA A 21 -7.19 14.82 -2.44
C ALA A 21 -7.53 16.28 -2.79
N GLY A 22 -8.25 16.97 -1.90
CA GLY A 22 -8.79 18.32 -2.09
C GLY A 22 -7.72 19.41 -2.21
N GLY A 23 -7.03 19.45 -3.35
CA GLY A 23 -6.18 20.54 -3.78
C GLY A 23 -6.37 20.80 -5.28
N PRO A 24 -5.93 21.94 -5.82
CA PRO A 24 -6.25 22.42 -7.17
C PRO A 24 -5.68 21.55 -8.32
N ALA A 25 -5.13 20.38 -8.03
CA ALA A 25 -4.48 19.48 -8.98
C ALA A 25 -5.19 18.13 -9.05
N GLY A 26 -6.31 18.08 -9.78
CA GLY A 26 -6.82 16.93 -10.53
C GLY A 26 -7.21 15.67 -9.76
N ALA A 27 -8.40 15.13 -10.04
CA ALA A 27 -8.78 13.79 -9.60
C ALA A 27 -7.69 12.78 -10.02
N ARG A 28 -7.05 12.13 -9.03
CA ARG A 28 -6.06 11.08 -9.30
C ARG A 28 -6.78 9.74 -9.30
N VAL A 29 -6.84 9.10 -10.47
CA VAL A 29 -7.27 7.71 -10.60
C VAL A 29 -6.14 6.85 -10.05
N GLY A 30 -6.42 6.13 -8.97
CA GLY A 30 -5.47 5.22 -8.34
C GLY A 30 -6.13 3.90 -8.00
N VAL A 31 -5.34 2.99 -7.48
CA VAL A 31 -5.81 1.71 -6.97
C VAL A 31 -5.50 1.67 -5.48
N LEU A 32 -6.46 1.22 -4.68
CA LEU A 32 -6.35 1.11 -3.24
C LEU A 32 -6.00 -0.34 -2.88
N LEU A 33 -4.90 -0.52 -2.19
CA LEU A 33 -4.46 -1.82 -1.71
C LEU A 33 -4.75 -1.92 -0.23
N GLU A 34 -5.46 -2.97 0.16
CA GLU A 34 -5.64 -3.32 1.57
C GLU A 34 -4.43 -4.16 1.99
N LEU A 35 -3.75 -3.68 3.02
CA LEU A 35 -2.54 -4.29 3.56
C LEU A 35 -2.74 -4.54 5.05
N CYS A 36 -2.19 -5.64 5.56
CA CYS A 36 -2.00 -5.82 6.99
C CYS A 36 -0.51 -5.61 7.29
N SER A 37 -0.20 -4.54 8.02
CA SER A 37 1.15 -4.34 8.56
C SER A 37 1.16 -4.76 10.02
N GLU A 38 2.26 -5.35 10.47
CA GLU A 38 2.53 -5.55 11.88
C GLU A 38 3.39 -4.38 12.38
N ASP A 39 2.91 -3.65 13.40
CA ASP A 39 3.72 -2.62 14.03
C ASP A 39 4.78 -3.24 14.96
N SER A 40 5.68 -2.42 15.50
CA SER A 40 6.78 -2.86 16.38
C SER A 40 6.30 -3.60 17.64
N ALA A 41 5.01 -3.51 17.97
CA ALA A 41 4.39 -4.19 19.11
C ALA A 41 3.69 -5.50 18.72
N GLY A 42 3.84 -5.96 17.48
CA GLY A 42 3.20 -7.19 16.99
C GLY A 42 1.71 -7.01 16.64
N VAL A 43 1.19 -5.78 16.62
CA VAL A 43 -0.23 -5.53 16.35
C VAL A 43 -0.43 -5.40 14.84
N ARG A 44 -1.22 -6.32 14.28
CA ARG A 44 -1.65 -6.22 12.89
C ARG A 44 -2.69 -5.12 12.75
N ARG A 45 -2.34 -4.08 11.99
CA ARG A 45 -3.25 -2.99 11.66
C ARG A 45 -3.55 -2.99 10.16
N PRO A 46 -4.81 -2.74 9.76
CA PRO A 46 -5.14 -2.52 8.37
C PRO A 46 -4.54 -1.20 7.89
N TRP A 47 -4.08 -1.18 6.64
CA TRP A 47 -3.58 0.00 5.93
C TRP A 47 -4.14 0.05 4.52
N GLU A 48 -4.40 1.26 4.06
CA GLU A 48 -4.82 1.53 2.69
C GLU A 48 -3.70 2.26 1.96
N LEU A 49 -3.29 1.67 0.84
CA LEU A 49 -2.22 2.20 0.02
C LEU A 49 -2.78 2.64 -1.33
N LEU A 50 -2.66 3.94 -1.64
CA LEU A 50 -3.03 4.49 -2.94
C LEU A 50 -1.84 4.44 -3.89
N VAL A 51 -1.94 3.60 -4.94
CA VAL A 51 -0.93 3.42 -5.99
C VAL A 51 -1.46 3.80 -7.37
N THR A 52 -0.57 3.93 -8.34
CA THR A 52 -0.98 4.04 -9.76
C THR A 52 -1.41 2.67 -10.32
N PRO A 53 -2.20 2.63 -11.40
CA PRO A 53 -2.60 1.36 -12.03
C PRO A 53 -1.40 0.48 -12.43
N ALA A 54 -0.31 1.06 -12.93
CA ALA A 54 0.89 0.32 -13.31
C ALA A 54 1.59 -0.33 -12.10
N GLN A 55 1.63 0.36 -10.97
CA GLN A 55 2.18 -0.16 -9.72
C GLN A 55 1.34 -1.29 -9.14
N ALA A 56 0.00 -1.17 -9.19
CA ALA A 56 -0.91 -2.23 -8.77
C ALA A 56 -0.71 -3.52 -9.59
N ALA A 57 -0.57 -3.39 -10.91
CA ALA A 57 -0.33 -4.53 -11.79
C ALA A 57 0.97 -5.28 -11.41
N ALA A 58 2.07 -4.55 -11.17
CA ALA A 58 3.34 -5.15 -10.77
C ALA A 58 3.24 -5.93 -9.43
N LEU A 59 2.43 -5.45 -8.49
CA LEU A 59 2.21 -6.11 -7.20
C LEU A 59 1.36 -7.38 -7.33
N VAL A 60 0.30 -7.33 -8.14
CA VAL A 60 -0.54 -8.51 -8.40
C VAL A 60 0.26 -9.61 -9.08
N GLU A 61 1.12 -9.26 -10.03
CA GLU A 61 1.99 -10.25 -10.69
C GLU A 61 3.03 -10.84 -9.74
N ALA A 62 3.55 -10.06 -8.79
CA ALA A 62 4.44 -10.58 -7.76
C ALA A 62 3.74 -11.60 -6.83
N GLU A 63 2.54 -11.27 -6.33
CA GLU A 63 1.74 -12.19 -5.47
C GLU A 63 1.34 -13.47 -6.19
N ARG A 64 1.10 -13.40 -7.51
CA ARG A 64 0.85 -14.60 -8.33
C ARG A 64 2.08 -15.48 -8.48
N THR A 65 3.27 -14.88 -8.48
CA THR A 65 4.54 -15.60 -8.63
C THR A 65 4.90 -16.33 -7.34
N GLU A 66 4.63 -15.72 -6.18
CA GLU A 66 4.87 -16.32 -4.88
C GLU A 66 3.77 -15.92 -3.88
N PRO A 67 3.08 -16.88 -3.26
CA PRO A 67 2.04 -16.55 -2.29
C PRO A 67 2.65 -15.95 -1.01
N GLY A 68 2.10 -14.83 -0.54
CA GLY A 68 2.53 -14.19 0.71
C GLY A 68 3.57 -13.09 0.54
N VAL A 69 3.51 -12.32 -0.55
CA VAL A 69 4.43 -11.21 -0.82
C VAL A 69 4.37 -10.15 0.28
N LEU A 70 5.56 -9.76 0.76
CA LEU A 70 5.73 -8.63 1.66
C LEU A 70 6.02 -7.36 0.84
N VAL A 71 5.23 -6.32 1.07
CA VAL A 71 5.37 -5.04 0.35
C VAL A 71 5.91 -4.00 1.31
N ARG A 72 7.05 -3.40 0.97
CA ARG A 72 7.58 -2.22 1.65
C ARG A 72 7.27 -0.98 0.84
N PHE A 73 6.67 0.02 1.47
CA PHE A 73 6.32 1.26 0.81
C PHE A 73 6.71 2.47 1.65
N ALA A 74 7.07 3.56 0.96
CA ALA A 74 7.39 4.85 1.56
C ALA A 74 6.61 5.95 0.85
N GLY A 75 5.91 6.77 1.63
CA GLY A 75 5.00 7.78 1.09
C GLY A 75 4.54 8.82 2.09
N GLU A 76 3.63 9.65 1.63
CA GLU A 76 2.99 10.72 2.38
C GLU A 76 1.63 10.23 2.88
N ARG A 77 1.33 10.44 4.17
CA ARG A 77 0.00 10.17 4.72
C ARG A 77 -1.00 11.22 4.22
N LEU A 78 -2.13 10.75 3.69
CA LEU A 78 -3.22 11.59 3.22
C LEU A 78 -4.32 11.80 4.27
N GLY A 79 -4.46 10.86 5.22
CA GLY A 79 -5.47 10.91 6.28
C GLY A 79 -5.88 9.51 6.73
N ASP A 80 -7.10 9.38 7.25
CA ASP A 80 -7.71 8.12 7.64
C ASP A 80 -9.07 7.95 6.95
N ARG A 81 -9.37 6.74 6.49
CA ARG A 81 -10.64 6.35 5.88
C ARG A 81 -11.23 5.20 6.67
N GLY A 82 -12.34 5.44 7.37
CA GLY A 82 -12.98 4.40 8.20
C GLY A 82 -12.07 3.84 9.30
N GLY A 83 -11.15 4.64 9.84
CA GLY A 83 -10.16 4.20 10.84
C GLY A 83 -8.92 3.52 10.26
N VAL A 84 -8.83 3.38 8.93
CA VAL A 84 -7.67 2.86 8.21
C VAL A 84 -6.83 4.01 7.67
N PRO A 85 -5.52 4.09 7.98
CA PRO A 85 -4.69 5.16 7.45
C PRO A 85 -4.47 5.00 5.94
N VAL A 86 -4.60 6.12 5.22
CA VAL A 86 -4.41 6.18 3.76
C VAL A 86 -3.10 6.90 3.45
N VAL A 87 -2.25 6.27 2.65
CA VAL A 87 -0.98 6.86 2.20
C VAL A 87 -0.88 6.92 0.67
N ARG A 88 -0.29 8.00 0.16
CA ARG A 88 0.13 8.14 -1.23
C ARG A 88 1.59 7.78 -1.34
N VAL A 89 1.92 6.81 -2.18
CA VAL A 89 3.29 6.27 -2.25
C VAL A 89 4.01 6.69 -3.51
N GLY A 90 5.27 7.11 -3.33
CA GLY A 90 6.20 7.42 -4.42
C GLY A 90 7.11 6.24 -4.77
N ARG A 91 7.39 5.33 -3.82
CA ARG A 91 8.25 4.15 -4.01
C ARG A 91 7.67 2.92 -3.33
N ILE A 92 7.63 1.82 -4.08
CA ILE A 92 7.18 0.50 -3.64
C ILE A 92 8.34 -0.46 -3.88
N ALA A 93 8.68 -1.25 -2.87
CA ALA A 93 9.60 -2.37 -2.96
C ALA A 93 8.84 -3.64 -2.60
N VAL A 94 9.04 -4.67 -3.41
CA VAL A 94 8.40 -5.97 -3.24
C VAL A 94 9.44 -6.94 -2.69
N LEU A 95 9.15 -7.54 -1.54
CA LEU A 95 9.97 -8.53 -0.86
C LEU A 95 9.25 -9.88 -1.01
N VAL A 96 9.93 -10.80 -1.68
CA VAL A 96 9.46 -12.13 -1.99
C VAL A 96 10.22 -13.07 -1.04
N PRO A 97 9.58 -13.65 0.00
CA PRO A 97 10.29 -14.47 0.98
C PRO A 97 10.90 -15.73 0.33
N GLU A 98 12.22 -15.80 0.24
CA GLU A 98 12.91 -16.92 -0.42
C GLU A 98 12.29 -18.28 -0.03
N PRO A 99 11.89 -19.11 -1.00
CA PRO A 99 11.34 -20.43 -0.70
C PRO A 99 12.42 -21.22 0.02
N THR A 100 12.17 -21.51 1.30
CA THR A 100 12.99 -22.45 2.05
C THR A 100 12.65 -23.84 1.54
N CYS A 101 13.59 -24.45 0.80
CA CYS A 101 13.55 -25.85 0.36
C CYS A 101 13.61 -26.82 1.55
#